data_AF-A0A191Y0L7-F1
#
_entry.id   AF-A0A191Y0L7-F1
#
_cell.length_a   1.000
_cell.length_b   1.000
_cell.length_c   1.000
_cell.angle_alpha   90.00
_cell.angle_beta   90.00
_cell.angle_gamma   90.00
#
_symmetry.space_group_name_H-M   'P 1'
#
loop_
_entity.id
_entity.type
_entity.pdbx_description
1 polymer ?
#
loop_
_entity_poly.entity_id
_entity_poly.type
_entity_poly.pdbx_seq_one_letter_code
_entity_poly.pdbx_strand_id
1 'polypeptide(L)' 'TVGLLDEVEVDHYDSDTRRREPRQDWVIRLIEDDPQYWKSGTEINMGNQQVFKGYIETLK' A
#
# COMPACT_ATOMS: atom_id res chain seq x y z
N THR A 1 -4.46 2.01 -1.80
CA THR A 1 -5.16 1.63 -0.56
C THR A 1 -4.77 2.61 0.53
N VAL A 2 -5.53 2.68 1.62
CA VAL A 2 -5.22 3.53 2.78
C VAL A 2 -5.32 2.64 4.03
N GLY A 3 -4.28 2.67 4.87
CA GLY A 3 -4.27 2.00 6.17
C GLY A 3 -4.68 2.97 7.27
N LEU A 4 -5.64 2.57 8.09
CA LEU A 4 -6.12 3.34 9.24
C LEU A 4 -5.92 2.55 10.54
N LEU A 5 -5.42 3.21 11.58
CA LEU A 5 -5.40 2.71 12.96
C LEU A 5 -6.02 3.78 13.85
N ASP A 6 -7.12 3.46 14.53
CA ASP A 6 -7.88 4.41 15.35
C ASP A 6 -8.20 5.71 14.59
N GLU A 7 -8.71 5.58 13.37
CA GLU A 7 -9.04 6.68 12.43
C GLU A 7 -7.85 7.51 11.93
N VAL A 8 -6.64 7.21 12.38
CA VAL A 8 -5.40 7.85 11.92
C VAL A 8 -4.84 7.12 10.71
N GLU A 9 -4.49 7.86 9.66
CA GLU A 9 -3.78 7.32 8.51
C GLU A 9 -2.35 6.91 8.89
N VAL A 10 -2.07 5.61 8.74
CA VAL A 10 -0.77 5.00 9.07
C VAL A 10 0.07 4.71 7.84
N ASP A 11 -0.56 4.37 6.72
CA ASP A 11 0.11 4.20 5.43
C ASP A 11 -0.83 4.45 4.24
N HIS A 12 -0.23 4.77 3.11
CA HIS A 12 -0.92 5.02 1.85
C HIS A 12 -0.24 4.28 0.70
N TYR A 13 -0.98 3.56 -0.12
CA TYR A 13 -0.47 3.12 -1.42
C TYR A 13 -0.91 4.08 -2.52
N ASP A 14 0.06 4.83 -3.04
CA ASP A 14 -0.06 5.73 -4.17
C ASP A 14 0.05 4.92 -5.48
N SER A 15 -1.02 4.93 -6.26
CA SER A 15 -1.13 4.18 -7.51
C SER A 15 -0.33 4.77 -8.67
N ASP A 16 0.03 6.05 -8.59
CA ASP A 16 0.76 6.78 -9.63
C ASP A 16 2.25 6.51 -9.49
N THR A 17 2.77 6.66 -8.27
CA THR A 17 4.18 6.34 -7.97
C THR A 17 4.43 4.85 -7.70
N ARG A 18 3.35 4.07 -7.50
CA ARG A 18 3.36 2.63 -7.15
C ARG A 18 4.12 2.35 -5.86
N ARG A 19 3.99 3.23 -4.87
CA ARG A 19 4.68 3.13 -3.59
C ARG A 19 3.69 3.04 -2.45
N ARG A 20 4.01 2.19 -1.47
CA ARG A 20 3.42 2.28 -0.13
C ARG A 20 4.26 3.27 0.68
N GLU A 21 3.62 4.32 1.16
CA GLU A 21 4.21 5.44 1.88
C GLU A 21 3.77 5.39 3.34
N PRO A 22 4.71 5.39 4.30
CA PRO A 22 4.37 5.52 5.71
C PRO A 22 3.85 6.94 6.01
N ARG A 23 2.85 7.06 6.88
CA ARG A 23 2.28 8.34 7.33
C ARG A 23 2.54 8.65 8.80
N GLN A 24 3.13 7.72 9.55
CA GLN A 24 3.49 7.87 10.96
C GLN A 24 4.93 7.39 11.21
N ASP A 25 5.65 8.06 12.11
CA ASP A 25 7.06 7.75 12.41
C ASP A 25 7.29 6.33 12.92
N TRP A 26 6.33 5.78 13.65
CA TRP A 26 6.42 4.40 14.14
C TRP A 26 6.28 3.37 13.02
N VAL A 27 5.63 3.70 11.91
CA VAL A 27 5.58 2.86 10.72
C VAL A 27 6.94 2.88 10.02
N ILE A 28 7.64 4.01 10.00
CA ILE A 28 9.00 4.10 9.45
C ILE A 28 9.93 3.14 10.21
N ARG A 29 9.90 3.15 11.54
CA ARG A 29 10.69 2.21 12.36
C ARG A 29 10.34 0.75 12.07
N LEU A 30 9.06 0.44 11.90
CA LEU A 30 8.62 -0.91 11.51
C LEU A 30 9.19 -1.34 10.15
N ILE A 31 9.31 -0.42 9.19
CA ILE A 31 9.93 -0.68 7.88
C ILE A 31 11.43 -0.96 8.02
N GLU A 32 12.11 -0.25 8.91
CA GLU A 32 13.52 -0.48 9.21
C GLU A 32 13.74 -1.85 9.87
N ASP A 33 12.82 -2.25 10.77
CA ASP A 33 12.85 -3.54 11.48
C ASP A 33 12.53 -4.73 10.55
N ASP A 34 11.55 -4.59 9.63
CA ASP A 34 11.20 -5.61 8.64
C ASP A 34 10.95 -5.00 7.24
N PRO A 35 12.02 -4.73 6.47
CA PRO A 35 11.89 -4.15 5.14
C PRO A 35 11.25 -5.12 4.13
N GLN A 36 11.33 -6.43 4.38
CA GLN A 36 10.78 -7.44 3.48
C GLN A 36 9.26 -7.50 3.59
N TYR A 37 8.71 -7.33 4.80
CA TYR A 37 7.27 -7.14 5.00
C TYR A 37 6.77 -5.91 4.22
N TRP A 38 7.45 -4.77 4.33
CA TRP A 38 7.03 -3.56 3.60
C TRP A 38 7.06 -3.74 2.08
N LYS A 39 8.13 -4.36 1.57
CA LYS A 39 8.30 -4.66 0.15
C LYS A 39 7.19 -5.57 -0.37
N SER A 40 6.94 -6.69 0.32
CA SER A 40 5.89 -7.64 -0.07
C SER A 40 4.50 -7.00 -0.06
N GLY A 41 4.19 -6.17 0.95
CA GLY A 41 2.95 -5.41 0.98
C GLY A 41 2.80 -4.44 -0.21
N THR A 42 3.90 -3.81 -0.64
CA THR A 42 3.91 -2.95 -1.84
C THR A 42 3.63 -3.75 -3.12
N GLU A 43 4.28 -4.91 -3.28
CA GLU A 43 4.08 -5.80 -4.43
C GLU A 43 2.64 -6.34 -4.51
N ILE A 44 2.04 -6.69 -3.36
CA ILE A 44 0.64 -7.11 -3.28
C ILE A 44 -0.29 -5.97 -3.75
N ASN A 45 -0.05 -4.73 -3.29
CA ASN A 45 -0.86 -3.59 -3.73
C ASN A 45 -0.72 -3.33 -5.24
N MET A 46 0.48 -3.48 -5.80
CA MET A 46 0.70 -3.41 -7.26
C MET A 46 -0.08 -4.49 -8.02
N GLY A 47 -0.09 -5.73 -7.52
CA GLY A 47 -0.88 -6.81 -8.09
C GLY A 47 -2.38 -6.51 -8.05
N ASN A 48 -2.89 -6.09 -6.89
CA ASN A 48 -4.29 -5.70 -6.73
C ASN A 48 -4.69 -4.55 -7.67
N GLN A 49 -3.81 -3.55 -7.87
CA GLN A 49 -4.05 -2.46 -8.81
C GLN A 49 -4.30 -2.98 -10.23
N GLN A 50 -3.52 -3.97 -10.71
CA GLN A 50 -3.74 -4.55 -12.05
C GLN A 50 -5.02 -5.37 -12.13
N VAL A 51 -5.33 -6.14 -11.08
CA VAL A 51 -6.58 -6.93 -11.01
C VAL A 51 -7.80 -6.02 -11.07
N PHE A 52 -7.85 -4.95 -10.26
CA PHE A 52 -8.97 -4.01 -10.28
C PHE A 52 -9.10 -3.27 -11.61
N LYS A 53 -7.99 -2.92 -12.28
CA LYS A 53 -8.04 -2.37 -13.65
C LYS A 53 -8.70 -3.35 -14.62
N GLY A 54 -8.30 -4.62 -14.60
CA GLY A 54 -8.91 -5.67 -15.44
C GLY A 54 -10.41 -5.87 -15.14
N TYR A 55 -10.81 -5.83 -13.87
CA TYR A 55 -12.23 -5.89 -13.50
C TYR A 55 -13.02 -4.68 -14.00
N ILE A 56 -12.48 -3.46 -13.88
CA ILE A 56 -13.13 -2.26 -14.42
C ILE A 56 -13.29 -2.38 -15.93
N GLU A 57 -12.28 -2.86 -16.65
CA GLU A 57 -12.36 -3.08 -18.10
C GLU A 57 -13.39 -4.15 -18.48
N THR A 58 -13.50 -5.21 -17.68
CA THR A 58 -14.45 -6.31 -17.91
C THR A 58 -15.90 -5.91 -17.62
N LEU A 59 -16.12 -5.01 -16.65
CA LEU A 59 -17.44 -4.57 -16.22
C LEU A 59 -17.99 -3.36 -17.01
N LYS A 60 -17.18 -2.76 -17.90
CA LYS A 60 -17.62 -1.70 -18.81
C LYS A 60 -18.51 -2.23 -19.92
#